data_AF-A0A1V4VDX6-F1
#
_entry.id   AF-A0A1V4VDX6-F1
#
_cell.length_a   1.000
_cell.length_b   1.000
_cell.length_c   1.000
_cell.angle_alpha   90.00
_cell.angle_beta   90.00
_cell.angle_gamma   90.00
#
_symmetry.space_group_name_H-M   'P 1'
#
loop_
_entity.id
_entity.type
_entity.pdbx_description
1 polymer ?
#
loop_
_entity_poly.entity_id
_entity_poly.type
_entity_poly.pdbx_seq_one_letter_code
_entity_poly.pdbx_strand_id
1 'polypeptide(L)' 'MDCEGYSCGICYKPIKIGDIYVTDHGALYHASCAEKAMTVDPVANWWGMA' A
#
# COMPACT_ATOMS: atom_id res chain seq x y z
N MET A 1 24.94 -9.64 5.81
CA MET A 1 23.75 -10.29 5.22
C MET A 1 22.71 -9.20 5.19
N ASP A 2 22.58 -8.52 4.05
CA ASP A 2 21.56 -7.49 3.90
C ASP A 2 20.22 -8.21 3.93
N CYS A 3 19.45 -8.04 5.01
CA CYS A 3 18.08 -8.52 5.06
C CYS A 3 17.36 -7.89 3.87
N GLU A 4 17.05 -8.69 2.84
CA GLU A 4 16.34 -8.25 1.65
C GLU A 4 15.04 -7.59 2.09
N GLY A 5 15.01 -6.26 2.05
CA GLY A 5 13.89 -5.48 2.57
C GLY A 5 12.64 -5.77 1.75
N TYR A 6 11.57 -6.19 2.41
CA TYR A 6 10.26 -6.42 1.78
C TYR A 6 9.89 -5.23 0.89
N SER A 7 9.50 -5.47 -0.36
CA SER A 7 9.07 -4.40 -1.28
C SER A 7 7.57 -4.16 -1.15
N CYS A 8 7.17 -2.88 -1.17
CA CYS A 8 5.76 -2.51 -1.23
C CYS A 8 5.15 -2.92 -2.58
N GLY A 9 4.05 -3.68 -2.57
CA GLY A 9 3.37 -4.14 -3.79
C GLY A 9 2.69 -3.04 -4.61
N ILE A 10 2.59 -1.81 -4.10
CA ILE A 10 1.98 -0.66 -4.82
C ILE A 10 3.05 0.21 -5.48
N CYS A 11 4.09 0.60 -4.72
CA CYS A 11 5.09 1.56 -5.19
C CYS A 11 6.46 0.95 -5.47
N TYR A 12 6.64 -0.34 -5.19
CA TYR A 12 7.87 -1.13 -5.38
C TYR A 12 9.12 -0.63 -4.63
N LYS A 13 8.95 0.38 -3.76
CA LYS A 13 10.01 0.85 -2.86
C LYS A 13 10.16 -0.10 -1.67
N PRO A 14 11.38 -0.22 -1.10
CA PRO A 14 11.61 -1.05 0.07
C PRO A 14 10.84 -0.55 1.29
N ILE A 15 10.34 -1.49 2.09
CA ILE A 15 9.83 -1.32 3.44
C ILE A 15 10.99 -1.60 4.39
N LYS A 16 11.35 -0.62 5.21
CA LYS A 16 12.49 -0.73 6.13
C LYS A 16 12.06 -1.40 7.43
N ILE A 17 13.03 -2.01 8.11
CA ILE A 17 12.81 -2.52 9.46
C ILE A 17 12.41 -1.36 10.37
N GLY A 18 11.26 -1.48 11.04
CA GLY A 18 10.69 -0.43 11.89
C GLY A 18 9.58 0.39 11.21
N ASP A 19 9.37 0.23 9.90
CA ASP A 19 8.24 0.85 9.21
C ASP A 19 6.92 0.13 9.58
N ILE A 20 5.83 0.89 9.67
CA ILE A 20 4.48 0.34 9.75
C ILE A 20 4.05 -0.06 8.34
N TYR A 21 3.62 -1.31 8.19
CA TYR A 21 3.16 -1.88 6.92
C TYR A 21 1.83 -2.60 7.08
N VAL A 22 1.16 -2.83 5.96
CA VAL A 22 -0.08 -3.58 5.84
C VAL A 22 0.17 -4.81 4.98
N THR A 23 -0.47 -5.92 5.31
CA THR A 23 -0.43 -7.16 4.51
C THR A 23 -1.79 -7.46 3.94
N ASP A 24 -1.86 -7.86 2.67
CA ASP A 24 -3.08 -8.35 2.03
C ASP A 24 -2.75 -9.47 1.04
N HIS A 25 -3.43 -10.61 1.14
CA HIS A 25 -3.23 -11.80 0.28
C HIS A 25 -1.76 -12.22 0.04
N GLY A 26 -0.89 -12.04 1.04
CA GLY A 26 0.53 -12.41 0.96
C GLY A 26 1.46 -11.34 0.39
N ALA A 27 0.94 -10.17 0.01
CA ALA A 27 1.73 -9.01 -0.36
C ALA A 27 1.86 -8.00 0.81
N LEU A 28 2.94 -7.22 0.80
CA LEU A 28 3.20 -6.17 1.79
C LEU A 28 3.08 -4.78 1.16
N TYR A 29 2.59 -3.81 1.93
CA TYR A 29 2.36 -2.45 1.47
C TYR A 29 2.76 -1.44 2.54
N HIS A 30 3.30 -0.29 2.14
CA HIS A 30 3.36 0.86 3.06
C HIS A 30 1.94 1.25 3.48
N ALA A 31 1.72 1.54 4.76
CA ALA A 31 0.41 1.95 5.26
C ALA A 31 -0.16 3.14 4.45
N SER A 32 0.67 4.14 4.15
CA SER A 32 0.28 5.30 3.34
C SER A 32 -0.05 4.97 1.88
N CYS A 33 0.53 3.91 1.31
CA CYS A 33 0.17 3.44 -0.02
C CYS A 33 -1.19 2.73 0.01
N ALA A 34 -1.42 1.88 1.01
CA ALA A 34 -2.70 1.19 1.19
C ALA A 34 -3.85 2.18 1.43
N GLU A 35 -3.66 3.16 2.32
CA GLU A 35 -4.66 4.21 2.58
C GLU A 35 -5.05 4.96 1.29
N LYS A 36 -4.08 5.40 0.49
CA LYS A 36 -4.36 6.07 -0.80
C LYS A 36 -5.14 5.18 -1.76
N ALA A 37 -4.78 3.90 -1.84
CA ALA A 37 -5.49 2.93 -2.67
C ALA A 37 -6.93 2.66 -2.18
N MET A 38 -7.22 2.88 -0.90
CA MET A 38 -8.58 2.77 -0.35
C MET A 38 -9.39 4.07 -0.47
N THR A 39 -8.74 5.23 -0.57
CA THR A 39 -9.42 6.53 -0.74
C THR A 39 -10.00 6.77 -2.13
N VAL A 40 -9.61 5.98 -3.13
CA VAL A 40 -10.36 5.90 -4.38
C VAL A 40 -11.63 5.11 -4.10
N ASP A 41 -12.66 5.80 -3.61
CA ASP A 41 -14.00 5.25 -3.49
C ASP A 41 -14.51 4.93 -4.90
N PRO A 42 -14.61 3.65 -5.29
CA PRO A 42 -15.13 3.28 -6.59
C PRO A 42 -16.60 3.70 -6.75
N VAL A 43 -17.33 3.92 -5.64
CA VAL A 43 -18.70 4.43 -5.64
C VAL A 43 -18.69 5.93 -5.93
N ALA A 44 -17.84 6.74 -5.31
CA ALA A 44 -17.77 8.18 -5.60
C ALA A 44 -17.46 8.46 -7.09
N ASN A 45 -16.56 7.67 -7.69
CA ASN A 45 -16.24 7.80 -9.11
C ASN A 45 -17.31 7.22 -10.06
N TRP A 46 -18.14 6.27 -9.61
CA TRP A 46 -19.23 5.71 -10.42
C TRP A 46 -20.46 6.62 -10.48
N TRP A 47 -20.69 7.42 -9.44
CA TRP A 47 -21.84 8.33 -9.35
C TRP A 47 -21.51 9.79 -9.70
N GLY A 48 -20.27 10.09 -10.11
CA GLY A 48 -19.88 11.39 -10.67
C GLY A 48 -20.07 12.58 -9.73
N MET A 49 -20.03 12.36 -8.41
CA MET A 49 -20.15 13.44 -7.43
C MET A 49 -18.77 13.84 -6.93
N ALA A 50 -18.14 14.76 -7.67
CA ALA A 50 -17.04 15.59 -7.18
C ALA A 50 -17.57 16.99 -6.84
#